data_AF-X0RT24-F1
#
_entry.id   AF-X0RT24-F1
#
_cell.length_a   1.000
_cell.length_b   1.000
_cell.length_c   1.000
_cell.angle_alpha   90.00
_cell.angle_beta   90.00
_cell.angle_gamma   90.00
#
_symmetry.space_group_name_H-M   'P 1'
#
loop_
_entity.id
_entity.type
_entity.pdbx_description
1 polymer ?
#
loop_
_entity_poly.entity_id
_entity_poly.type
_entity_poly.pdbx_seq_one_letter_code
_entity_poly.pdbx_strand_id
1 'polypeptide(L)'
;MKTAKNMIDFLENKVDESSLRTTKTNKKNEKKFLVQYLNYGKTKIAVPENPKTQSILEAGIYHISTNIQGQAVYKKTELLTDELIKLGNESYSYIMEEIDKFWKLKEKFDDFGYVHKRGMILHGVPGTGKTALTDLITEQMEEQNDISFIAKDSGSLISCLKQFREVEPDRKVLVIMEEFEEMIRYGERTLLQLLDGQSQLGGVFYI
;
A
#
# COMPACT_ATOMS: atom_id res chain seq x y z
N MET A 1 -36.65 -70.55 36.54
CA MET A 1 -36.61 -69.34 35.67
C MET A 1 -35.20 -69.12 35.12
N LYS A 2 -34.73 -70.08 34.31
CA LYS A 2 -33.37 -70.14 33.72
C LYS A 2 -33.39 -69.76 32.24
N THR A 3 -34.34 -68.92 31.82
CA THR A 3 -34.59 -68.57 30.41
C THR A 3 -34.52 -67.07 30.13
N ALA A 4 -34.47 -66.21 31.16
CA ALA A 4 -34.36 -64.75 31.00
C ALA A 4 -32.91 -64.22 31.13
N LYS A 5 -31.98 -65.01 31.68
CA LYS A 5 -30.58 -64.59 31.86
C LYS A 5 -29.70 -64.86 30.63
N ASN A 6 -30.09 -65.80 29.77
CA ASN A 6 -29.38 -66.11 28.51
C ASN A 6 -29.78 -65.20 27.33
N MET A 7 -30.74 -64.28 27.52
CA MET A 7 -31.18 -63.32 26.49
C MET A 7 -30.52 -61.94 26.67
N ILE A 8 -29.94 -61.68 27.84
CA ILE A 8 -29.20 -60.44 28.15
C ILE A 8 -27.73 -60.60 27.76
N ASP A 9 -27.11 -61.77 28.01
CA ASP A 9 -25.72 -62.04 27.63
C ASP A 9 -25.51 -62.21 26.10
N PHE A 10 -26.59 -62.42 25.33
CA PHE A 10 -26.54 -62.48 23.85
C PHE A 10 -26.56 -61.09 23.20
N LEU A 11 -26.99 -60.04 23.92
CA LEU A 11 -27.09 -58.67 23.42
C LEU A 11 -25.83 -57.82 23.69
N GLU A 12 -24.87 -58.31 24.49
CA GLU A 12 -23.69 -57.53 24.90
C GLU A 12 -22.39 -57.85 24.14
N ASN A 13 -22.35 -58.81 23.20
CA ASN A 13 -21.07 -59.29 22.64
C ASN A 13 -20.97 -59.51 21.11
N LYS A 14 -21.76 -58.79 20.30
CA LYS A 14 -21.50 -58.68 18.85
C LYS A 14 -21.71 -57.25 18.36
N VAL A 15 -20.59 -56.55 18.27
CA VAL A 15 -20.23 -55.54 17.27
C VAL A 15 -21.32 -55.30 16.21
N ASP A 16 -21.86 -54.08 16.21
CA ASP A 16 -21.79 -53.26 15.00
C ASP A 16 -21.70 -51.78 15.39
N GLU A 17 -20.45 -51.36 15.61
CA GLU A 17 -19.97 -49.98 15.66
C GLU A 17 -20.06 -49.30 14.28
N SER A 18 -21.20 -49.43 13.59
CA SER A 18 -21.42 -48.84 12.27
C SER A 18 -22.82 -48.26 12.12
N SER A 19 -23.14 -47.19 12.87
CA SER A 19 -24.09 -46.13 12.44
C SER A 19 -24.42 -45.08 13.52
N LEU A 20 -23.41 -44.62 14.26
CA LEU A 20 -23.40 -43.25 14.78
C LEU A 20 -22.20 -42.50 14.17
N ARG A 21 -22.23 -42.40 12.83
CA ARG A 21 -21.67 -41.23 12.13
C ARG A 21 -22.66 -40.10 12.45
N THR A 22 -22.25 -39.02 13.10
CA THR A 22 -21.49 -37.98 12.41
C THR A 22 -20.51 -37.26 13.34
N THR A 23 -19.25 -37.27 12.89
CA THR A 23 -18.22 -36.25 13.08
C THR A 23 -17.70 -36.00 14.48
N LYS A 24 -16.66 -36.79 14.83
CA LYS A 24 -15.37 -36.25 15.28
C LYS A 24 -15.08 -34.95 14.51
N THR A 25 -15.40 -33.80 15.08
CA THR A 25 -14.81 -32.55 14.61
C THR A 25 -13.44 -32.52 15.26
N ASN A 26 -12.43 -32.78 14.43
CA ASN A 26 -11.02 -32.50 14.71
C ASN A 26 -10.90 -31.27 15.62
N LYS A 27 -10.09 -31.37 16.68
CA LYS A 27 -9.36 -30.21 17.21
C LYS A 27 -8.53 -29.66 16.05
N LYS A 28 -9.18 -28.89 15.16
CA LYS A 28 -8.55 -28.13 14.11
C LYS A 28 -7.77 -27.08 14.87
N ASN A 29 -6.44 -27.17 14.78
CA ASN A 29 -5.48 -26.16 15.24
C ASN A 29 -6.14 -24.78 15.37
N GLU A 30 -6.51 -24.39 16.59
CA GLU A 30 -6.61 -22.98 16.90
C GLU A 30 -5.20 -22.45 16.66
N LYS A 31 -4.95 -21.91 15.47
CA LYS A 31 -3.81 -21.03 15.24
C LYS A 31 -4.01 -19.89 16.23
N LYS A 32 -3.44 -20.04 17.43
CA LYS A 32 -3.23 -18.91 18.34
C LYS A 32 -2.48 -17.89 17.49
N PHE A 33 -3.10 -16.75 17.27
CA PHE A 33 -2.45 -15.67 16.55
C PHE A 33 -1.32 -15.14 17.45
N LEU A 34 -0.08 -15.55 17.17
CA LEU A 34 1.08 -15.25 18.00
C LEU A 34 1.64 -13.88 17.59
N VAL A 35 1.20 -12.82 18.26
CA VAL A 35 1.87 -11.52 18.19
C VAL A 35 3.28 -11.64 18.79
N GLN A 36 4.28 -11.05 18.13
CA GLN A 36 5.66 -10.96 18.63
C GLN A 36 5.96 -9.51 19.06
N TYR A 37 7.07 -9.26 19.75
CA TYR A 37 7.48 -7.91 20.16
C TYR A 37 8.75 -7.46 19.42
N LEU A 38 8.68 -6.35 18.69
CA LEU A 38 9.86 -5.57 18.31
C LEU A 38 10.38 -4.84 19.55
N ASN A 39 11.69 -4.93 19.81
CA ASN A 39 12.31 -4.37 21.00
C ASN A 39 13.21 -3.17 20.65
N TYR A 40 12.80 -1.97 21.08
CA TYR A 40 13.54 -0.71 20.99
C TYR A 40 14.06 -0.28 22.37
N GLY A 41 14.63 -1.22 23.14
CA GLY A 41 15.15 -0.98 24.49
C GLY A 41 14.04 -0.90 25.55
N LYS A 42 13.68 0.31 25.98
CA LYS A 42 12.58 0.51 26.94
C LYS A 42 11.20 0.37 26.31
N THR A 43 11.12 0.47 24.99
CA THR A 43 9.86 0.41 24.23
C THR A 43 9.76 -0.94 23.51
N LYS A 44 8.61 -1.60 23.62
CA LYS A 44 8.31 -2.84 22.90
C LYS A 44 7.02 -2.66 22.10
N ILE A 45 7.03 -2.99 20.81
CA ILE A 45 5.88 -2.86 19.91
C ILE A 45 5.41 -4.26 19.52
N ALA A 46 4.14 -4.58 19.77
CA ALA A 46 3.54 -5.83 19.32
C ALA A 46 3.33 -5.80 17.81
N VAL A 47 3.74 -6.86 17.12
CA VAL A 47 3.68 -7.01 15.66
C VAL A 47 3.10 -8.39 15.30
N PRO A 48 2.50 -8.55 14.11
CA PRO A 48 2.06 -9.85 13.60
C PRO A 48 3.21 -10.85 13.57
N GLU A 49 2.91 -12.16 13.59
CA GLU A 49 3.94 -13.20 13.59
C GLU A 49 4.85 -13.11 12.34
N ASN A 50 6.17 -13.16 12.56
CA ASN A 50 7.22 -13.10 11.54
C ASN A 50 7.19 -11.86 10.62
N PRO A 51 7.30 -10.64 11.18
CA PRO A 51 7.53 -9.46 10.35
C PRO A 51 8.91 -9.62 9.68
N LYS A 52 8.93 -9.60 8.35
CA LYS A 52 10.18 -9.57 7.60
C LYS A 52 10.55 -8.12 7.37
N THR A 53 11.77 -7.76 7.77
CA THR A 53 12.32 -6.46 7.41
C THR A 53 12.70 -6.46 5.94
N GLN A 54 12.35 -5.38 5.24
CA GLN A 54 12.73 -5.15 3.86
C GLN A 54 13.46 -3.81 3.78
N SER A 55 14.57 -3.76 3.05
CA SER A 55 15.41 -2.57 2.93
C SER A 55 15.01 -1.66 1.76
N ILE A 56 14.06 -2.08 0.94
CA ILE A 56 13.59 -1.39 -0.25
C ILE A 56 12.14 -1.80 -0.52
N LEU A 57 11.24 -0.88 -0.84
CA LEU A 57 9.89 -1.25 -1.28
C LEU A 57 9.94 -1.93 -2.65
N GLU A 58 9.07 -2.91 -2.91
CA GLU A 58 8.92 -3.39 -4.29
C GLU A 58 8.37 -2.27 -5.17
N ALA A 59 8.76 -2.23 -6.45
CA ALA A 59 8.11 -1.33 -7.39
C ALA A 59 6.59 -1.52 -7.39
N GLY A 60 5.88 -0.43 -7.71
CA GLY A 60 4.43 -0.41 -7.81
C GLY A 60 3.77 0.67 -6.96
N ILE A 61 2.52 0.41 -6.62
CA ILE A 61 1.58 1.42 -6.15
C ILE A 61 1.24 1.20 -4.70
N TYR A 62 1.28 2.25 -3.89
CA TYR A 62 0.97 2.17 -2.47
C TYR A 62 0.00 3.26 -2.07
N HIS A 63 -1.07 2.86 -1.38
CA HIS A 63 -1.80 3.80 -0.54
C HIS A 63 -0.95 4.12 0.68
N ILE A 64 -0.67 5.42 0.86
CA ILE A 64 0.10 5.90 2.00
C ILE A 64 -0.83 6.41 3.09
N SER A 65 -0.47 6.09 4.33
CA SER A 65 -1.16 6.60 5.52
C SER A 65 -0.18 6.64 6.69
N THR A 66 -0.55 7.33 7.75
CA THR A 66 0.19 7.25 9.02
C THR A 66 -0.63 6.53 10.07
N ASN A 67 0.04 5.74 10.90
CA ASN A 67 -0.61 5.21 12.10
C ASN A 67 -0.72 6.30 13.19
N ILE A 68 -1.37 5.97 14.30
CA ILE A 68 -1.55 6.90 15.44
C ILE A 68 -0.23 7.39 16.07
N GLN A 69 0.90 6.74 15.77
CA GLN A 69 2.23 7.13 16.23
C GLN A 69 3.00 7.97 15.19
N GLY A 70 2.36 8.30 14.06
CA GLY A 70 2.97 9.05 12.96
C GLY A 70 3.89 8.21 12.07
N GLN A 71 3.98 6.90 12.28
CA GLN A 71 4.80 6.02 11.46
C GLN A 71 4.14 5.80 10.10
N ALA A 72 4.95 5.83 9.05
CA ALA A 72 4.50 5.64 7.69
C ALA A 72 4.02 4.20 7.47
N VAL A 73 2.88 4.08 6.80
CA VAL A 73 2.28 2.81 6.38
C VAL A 73 2.11 2.85 4.88
N TYR A 74 2.80 1.96 4.18
CA TYR A 74 2.73 1.79 2.73
C TYR A 74 1.94 0.52 2.42
N LYS A 75 0.70 0.66 1.97
CA LYS A 75 -0.15 -0.48 1.62
C LYS A 75 -0.12 -0.68 0.10
N LYS A 76 0.59 -1.71 -0.37
CA LYS A 76 0.62 -2.06 -1.80
C LYS A 76 -0.80 -2.29 -2.31
N THR A 77 -1.09 -1.76 -3.49
CA THR A 77 -2.36 -1.92 -4.18
C THR A 77 -2.11 -2.27 -5.64
N GLU A 78 -3.03 -3.00 -6.24
CA GLU A 78 -3.03 -3.30 -7.66
C GLU A 78 -4.01 -2.35 -8.36
N LEU A 79 -3.74 -2.03 -9.63
CA LEU A 79 -4.69 -1.31 -10.47
C LEU A 79 -5.88 -2.23 -10.76
N LEU A 80 -7.10 -1.73 -10.51
CA LEU A 80 -8.35 -2.45 -10.75
C LEU A 80 -8.91 -2.16 -12.15
N THR A 81 -8.05 -1.87 -13.12
CA THR A 81 -8.46 -1.47 -14.47
C THR A 81 -8.28 -2.63 -15.44
N ASP A 82 -9.37 -3.08 -16.06
CA ASP A 82 -9.35 -3.97 -17.23
C ASP A 82 -8.44 -3.36 -18.30
N GLU A 83 -7.64 -4.19 -18.98
CA GLU A 83 -6.65 -3.84 -20.02
C GLU A 83 -6.69 -2.36 -20.43
N LEU A 84 -5.82 -1.55 -19.82
CA LEU A 84 -5.69 -0.15 -20.18
C LEU A 84 -5.28 -0.07 -21.65
N ILE A 85 -6.26 0.22 -22.51
CA ILE A 85 -5.97 0.47 -23.92
C ILE A 85 -5.11 1.73 -23.93
N LYS A 86 -3.84 1.57 -24.33
CA LYS A 86 -2.93 2.65 -24.72
C LYS A 86 -3.48 3.31 -25.99
N LEU A 87 -4.62 3.98 -25.87
CA LEU A 87 -5.11 4.89 -26.90
C LEU A 87 -4.02 5.93 -27.05
N GLY A 88 -3.61 6.21 -28.30
CA GLY A 88 -2.57 7.18 -28.65
C GLY A 88 -2.98 8.60 -28.27
N ASN A 89 -3.06 8.85 -26.97
CA ASN A 89 -3.47 10.09 -26.36
C ASN A 89 -2.23 10.97 -26.33
N GLU A 90 -2.23 12.05 -27.11
CA GLU A 90 -1.22 13.10 -27.10
C GLU A 90 -0.92 13.56 -25.65
N SER A 91 -1.97 13.63 -24.81
CA SER A 91 -1.86 13.95 -23.38
C SER A 91 -0.95 12.99 -22.62
N TYR A 92 -1.04 11.68 -22.86
CA TYR A 92 -0.17 10.71 -22.18
C TYR A 92 1.28 10.93 -22.56
N SER A 93 1.55 11.09 -23.85
CA SER A 93 2.91 11.31 -24.36
C SER A 93 3.50 12.60 -23.77
N TYR A 94 2.73 13.68 -23.77
CA TYR A 94 3.12 14.97 -23.17
C TYR A 94 3.46 14.84 -21.69
N ILE A 95 2.63 14.15 -20.91
CA ILE A 95 2.85 13.98 -19.47
C ILE A 95 4.11 13.16 -19.21
N MET A 96 4.30 12.06 -19.93
CA MET A 96 5.49 11.22 -19.80
C MET A 96 6.77 11.98 -20.14
N GLU A 97 6.75 12.79 -21.20
CA GLU A 97 7.88 13.66 -21.55
C GLU A 97 8.22 14.65 -20.43
N GLU A 98 7.21 15.23 -19.78
CA GLU A 98 7.40 16.18 -18.69
C GLU A 98 7.87 15.52 -17.38
N ILE A 99 7.44 14.28 -17.11
CA ILE A 99 7.95 13.44 -16.00
C ILE A 99 9.42 13.09 -16.24
N ASP A 100 9.76 12.64 -17.44
CA ASP A 100 11.14 12.30 -17.81
C ASP A 100 12.06 13.51 -17.74
N LYS A 101 11.59 14.64 -18.27
CA LYS A 101 12.32 15.91 -18.24
C LYS A 101 12.56 16.38 -16.83
N PHE A 102 11.56 16.22 -15.94
CA PHE A 102 11.72 16.53 -14.53
C PHE A 102 12.91 15.73 -13.96
N TRP A 103 12.90 14.41 -14.02
CA TRP A 103 14.00 13.61 -13.45
C TRP A 103 15.38 13.90 -14.05
N LYS A 104 15.46 14.17 -15.36
CA LYS A 104 16.71 14.56 -16.04
C LYS A 104 17.28 15.89 -15.54
N LEU A 105 16.46 16.75 -14.95
CA LEU A 105 16.90 18.04 -14.43
C LEU A 105 17.35 17.99 -12.96
N LYS A 106 17.17 16.87 -12.25
CA LYS A 106 17.51 16.72 -10.82
C LYS A 106 18.92 17.23 -10.49
N GLU A 107 19.93 16.71 -11.18
CA GLU A 107 21.34 17.07 -10.94
C GLU A 107 21.58 18.57 -11.11
N LYS A 108 20.98 19.21 -12.12
CA LYS A 108 21.09 20.65 -12.33
C LYS A 108 20.44 21.44 -11.20
N PHE A 109 19.28 20.99 -10.68
CA PHE A 109 18.64 21.65 -9.54
C PHE A 109 19.49 21.54 -8.28
N ASP A 110 20.09 20.36 -8.05
CA ASP A 110 21.00 20.10 -6.94
C ASP A 110 22.25 21.01 -7.04
N ASP A 111 22.83 21.19 -8.23
CA ASP A 111 23.97 22.10 -8.48
C ASP A 111 23.66 23.57 -8.15
N PHE A 112 22.42 24.01 -8.40
CA PHE A 112 21.98 25.37 -8.09
C PHE A 112 21.44 25.54 -6.66
N GLY A 113 21.35 24.46 -5.88
CA GLY A 113 20.78 24.48 -4.53
C GLY A 113 19.27 24.69 -4.49
N TYR A 114 18.55 24.34 -5.56
CA TYR A 114 17.09 24.43 -5.64
C TYR A 114 16.42 23.10 -5.32
N VAL A 115 15.24 23.16 -4.68
CA VAL A 115 14.45 21.95 -4.40
C VAL A 115 13.88 21.40 -5.71
N HIS A 116 14.28 20.18 -6.08
CA HIS A 116 13.79 19.49 -7.26
C HIS A 116 12.41 18.86 -7.03
N LYS A 117 11.34 19.63 -7.29
CA LYS A 117 9.94 19.19 -7.19
C LYS A 117 9.08 19.75 -8.31
N ARG A 118 8.04 19.01 -8.71
CA ARG A 118 7.12 19.46 -9.75
C ARG A 118 5.73 18.87 -9.55
N GLY A 119 4.70 19.68 -9.78
CA GLY A 119 3.30 19.23 -9.76
C GLY A 119 2.63 19.49 -11.10
N MET A 120 1.66 18.65 -11.45
CA MET A 120 0.82 18.81 -12.64
C MET A 120 -0.61 18.42 -12.31
N ILE A 121 -1.57 19.32 -12.57
CA ILE A 121 -2.97 19.07 -12.23
C ILE A 121 -3.71 18.54 -13.46
N LEU A 122 -4.32 17.36 -13.35
CA LEU A 122 -5.23 16.83 -14.37
C LEU A 122 -6.65 17.35 -14.13
N HIS A 123 -7.10 18.31 -14.94
CA HIS A 123 -8.44 18.91 -14.83
C HIS A 123 -9.33 18.64 -16.05
N GLY A 124 -10.65 18.65 -15.86
CA GLY A 124 -11.65 18.56 -16.94
C GLY A 124 -12.95 17.92 -16.48
N VAL A 125 -13.91 17.76 -17.40
CA VAL A 125 -15.21 17.11 -17.13
C VAL A 125 -14.99 15.66 -16.60
N PRO A 126 -15.82 15.15 -15.68
CA PRO A 126 -15.78 13.74 -15.29
C PRO A 126 -15.97 12.82 -16.51
N GLY A 127 -15.31 11.66 -16.50
CA GLY A 127 -15.41 10.68 -17.60
C GLY A 127 -14.42 10.90 -18.77
N THR A 128 -13.55 11.91 -18.72
CA THR A 128 -12.51 12.14 -19.77
C THR A 128 -11.27 11.26 -19.60
N GLY A 129 -11.34 10.16 -18.84
CA GLY A 129 -10.23 9.24 -18.66
C GLY A 129 -9.05 9.75 -17.81
N LYS A 130 -9.26 10.74 -16.93
CA LYS A 130 -8.19 11.24 -16.02
C LYS A 130 -7.61 10.13 -15.15
N THR A 131 -8.47 9.33 -14.51
CA THR A 131 -8.04 8.18 -13.70
C THR A 131 -7.30 7.15 -14.55
N ALA A 132 -7.82 6.81 -15.73
CA ALA A 132 -7.14 5.89 -16.66
C ALA A 132 -5.76 6.41 -17.10
N LEU A 133 -5.61 7.73 -17.25
CA LEU A 133 -4.32 8.36 -17.57
C LEU A 133 -3.33 8.25 -16.41
N THR A 134 -3.79 8.52 -15.18
CA THR A 134 -2.99 8.32 -13.97
C THR A 134 -2.56 6.86 -13.82
N ASP A 135 -3.47 5.90 -14.08
CA ASP A 135 -3.18 4.47 -14.02
C ASP A 135 -2.08 4.08 -15.03
N LEU A 136 -2.17 4.57 -16.28
CA LEU A 136 -1.15 4.34 -17.32
C LEU A 136 0.23 4.88 -16.92
N ILE A 137 0.30 6.08 -16.35
CA ILE A 137 1.56 6.67 -15.88
C ILE A 137 2.13 5.85 -14.73
N THR A 138 1.25 5.36 -13.86
CA THR A 138 1.62 4.56 -12.70
C THR A 138 2.18 3.19 -13.10
N GLU A 139 1.56 2.54 -14.08
CA GLU A 139 2.06 1.30 -14.70
C GLU A 139 3.46 1.50 -15.27
N GLN A 140 3.69 2.60 -15.99
CA GLN A 140 5.04 2.94 -16.47
C GLN A 140 6.06 3.13 -15.35
N MET A 141 5.66 3.74 -14.23
CA MET A 141 6.57 3.90 -13.10
C MET A 141 6.95 2.56 -12.48
N GLU A 142 6.00 1.63 -12.38
CA GLU A 142 6.28 0.27 -11.93
C GLU A 142 7.21 -0.49 -12.91
N GLU A 143 6.97 -0.38 -14.23
CA GLU A 143 7.84 -0.93 -15.27
C GLU A 143 9.28 -0.37 -15.21
N GLN A 144 9.43 0.88 -14.79
CA GLN A 144 10.73 1.54 -14.56
C GLN A 144 11.35 1.21 -13.20
N ASN A 145 10.75 0.31 -12.42
CA ASN A 145 11.17 -0.10 -11.09
C ASN A 145 11.09 1.04 -10.04
N ASP A 146 10.21 2.00 -10.25
CA ASP A 146 9.95 3.13 -9.34
C ASP A 146 8.63 2.94 -8.57
N ILE A 147 8.27 3.96 -7.77
CA ILE A 147 7.16 3.88 -6.82
C ILE A 147 6.14 4.99 -7.08
N SER A 148 4.86 4.62 -6.96
CA SER A 148 3.75 5.55 -6.97
C SER A 148 3.00 5.52 -5.63
N PHE A 149 2.75 6.69 -5.05
CA PHE A 149 2.02 6.86 -3.80
C PHE A 149 0.68 7.53 -4.05
N ILE A 150 -0.40 6.90 -3.58
CA ILE A 150 -1.73 7.50 -3.57
C ILE A 150 -1.97 8.13 -2.21
N ALA A 151 -2.06 9.46 -2.18
CA ALA A 151 -2.24 10.27 -0.99
C ALA A 151 -3.68 10.78 -0.87
N LYS A 152 -4.29 10.58 0.31
CA LYS A 152 -5.61 11.11 0.64
C LYS A 152 -5.56 12.37 1.49
N ASP A 153 -4.46 12.58 2.21
CA ASP A 153 -4.27 13.72 3.09
C ASP A 153 -2.83 14.21 3.06
N SER A 154 -2.65 15.53 3.19
CA SER A 154 -1.34 16.18 3.09
C SER A 154 -0.43 15.92 4.29
N GLY A 155 -1.01 15.63 5.47
CA GLY A 155 -0.25 15.34 6.69
C GLY A 155 0.50 14.02 6.60
N SER A 156 -0.22 12.95 6.26
CA SER A 156 0.36 11.63 6.02
C SER A 156 1.36 11.67 4.87
N LEU A 157 1.08 12.41 3.80
CA LEU A 157 1.98 12.54 2.66
C LEU A 157 3.38 13.02 3.07
N ILE A 158 3.49 14.10 3.83
CA ILE A 158 4.79 14.64 4.25
C ILE A 158 5.54 13.63 5.12
N SER A 159 4.85 13.01 6.10
CA SER A 159 5.48 12.05 7.01
C SER A 159 5.98 10.81 6.27
N CYS A 160 5.16 10.27 5.37
CA CYS A 160 5.49 9.11 4.56
C CYS A 160 6.64 9.40 3.59
N LEU A 161 6.67 10.56 2.95
CA LEU A 161 7.78 10.92 2.07
C LEU A 161 9.10 11.09 2.84
N LYS A 162 9.08 11.71 4.02
CA LYS A 162 10.27 11.84 4.87
C LYS A 162 10.85 10.48 5.27
N GLN A 163 10.01 9.61 5.83
CA GLN A 163 10.42 8.27 6.26
C GLN A 163 10.86 7.40 5.07
N PHE A 164 10.21 7.54 3.90
CA PHE A 164 10.62 6.85 2.69
C PHE A 164 12.01 7.29 2.23
N ARG A 165 12.28 8.60 2.21
CA ARG A 165 13.56 9.18 1.78
C ARG A 165 14.73 8.84 2.72
N GLU A 166 14.46 8.55 4.00
CA GLU A 166 15.48 8.03 4.92
C GLU A 166 16.00 6.64 4.52
N VAL A 167 15.17 5.85 3.84
CA VAL A 167 15.51 4.50 3.37
C VAL A 167 15.95 4.52 1.89
N GLU A 168 15.24 5.27 1.06
CA GLU A 168 15.38 5.33 -0.40
C GLU A 168 15.52 6.80 -0.88
N PRO A 169 16.70 7.41 -0.73
CA PRO A 169 16.89 8.85 -0.94
C PRO A 169 16.68 9.30 -2.39
N ASP A 170 17.14 8.51 -3.37
CA ASP A 170 17.17 8.90 -4.78
C ASP A 170 16.10 8.26 -5.67
N ARG A 171 15.32 7.31 -5.14
CA ARG A 171 14.32 6.60 -5.96
C ARG A 171 13.23 7.56 -6.43
N LYS A 172 12.84 7.48 -7.70
CA LYS A 172 11.81 8.38 -8.22
C LYS A 172 10.48 8.04 -7.58
N VAL A 173 9.72 9.08 -7.25
CA VAL A 173 8.42 8.94 -6.61
C VAL A 173 7.41 9.78 -7.36
N LEU A 174 6.37 9.12 -7.85
CA LEU A 174 5.14 9.74 -8.28
C LEU A 174 4.17 9.80 -7.11
N VAL A 175 3.58 10.97 -6.85
CA VAL A 175 2.52 11.14 -5.85
C VAL A 175 1.24 11.51 -6.57
N ILE A 176 0.19 10.72 -6.33
CA ILE A 176 -1.14 10.92 -6.87
C ILE A 176 -2.00 11.49 -5.75
N MET A 177 -2.52 12.70 -5.95
CA MET A 177 -3.43 13.39 -5.03
C MET A 177 -4.82 13.42 -5.64
N GLU A 178 -5.62 12.40 -5.33
CA GLU A 178 -7.03 12.40 -5.70
C GLU A 178 -7.81 13.41 -4.85
N GLU A 179 -8.93 13.90 -5.38
CA GLU A 179 -9.82 14.81 -4.65
C GLU A 179 -9.08 16.04 -4.09
N PHE A 180 -8.22 16.65 -4.92
CA PHE A 180 -7.38 17.79 -4.54
C PHE A 180 -8.14 18.94 -3.86
N GLU A 181 -9.41 19.16 -4.24
CA GLU A 181 -10.29 20.14 -3.57
C GLU A 181 -10.51 19.83 -2.09
N GLU A 182 -10.70 18.56 -1.74
CA GLU A 182 -10.86 18.11 -0.36
C GLU A 182 -9.55 18.25 0.42
N MET A 183 -8.43 17.89 -0.21
CA MET A 183 -7.10 18.03 0.36
C MET A 183 -6.77 19.49 0.70
N ILE A 184 -7.18 20.45 -0.13
CA ILE A 184 -7.05 21.88 0.17
C ILE A 184 -7.92 22.27 1.36
N ARG A 185 -9.22 21.89 1.36
CA ARG A 185 -10.17 22.29 2.41
C ARG A 185 -9.72 21.91 3.82
N TYR A 186 -9.13 20.74 3.98
CA TYR A 186 -8.72 20.22 5.29
C TYR A 186 -7.22 20.39 5.59
N GLY A 187 -6.42 20.77 4.60
CA GLY A 187 -4.96 20.64 4.66
C GLY A 187 -4.16 21.75 4.00
N GLU A 188 -4.76 22.91 3.71
CA GLU A 188 -4.13 24.03 2.99
C GLU A 188 -2.74 24.39 3.52
N ARG A 189 -2.58 24.58 4.84
CA ARG A 189 -1.28 24.95 5.43
C ARG A 189 -0.21 23.90 5.16
N THR A 190 -0.56 22.63 5.31
CA THR A 190 0.34 21.50 5.11
C THR A 190 0.69 21.33 3.64
N LEU A 191 -0.29 21.55 2.75
CA LEU A 191 -0.08 21.56 1.31
C LEU A 191 0.81 22.74 0.88
N LEU A 192 0.60 23.93 1.43
CA LEU A 192 1.49 25.07 1.19
C LEU A 192 2.90 24.78 1.69
N GLN A 193 3.08 24.14 2.85
CA GLN A 193 4.41 23.72 3.32
C GLN A 193 5.12 22.75 2.35
N LEU A 194 4.36 21.82 1.76
CA LEU A 194 4.85 20.93 0.71
C LEU A 194 5.27 21.72 -0.54
N LEU A 195 4.49 22.74 -0.91
CA LEU A 195 4.69 23.57 -2.11
C LEU A 195 5.69 24.72 -1.94
N ASP A 196 5.94 25.20 -0.72
CA ASP A 196 6.80 26.38 -0.43
C ASP A 196 8.29 26.03 -0.35
N GLY A 197 8.65 24.74 -0.42
CA GLY A 197 10.06 24.32 -0.55
C GLY A 197 10.82 24.28 0.78
N GLN A 198 10.14 24.59 1.88
CA GLN A 198 10.63 24.39 3.23
C GLN A 198 10.86 22.90 3.55
N SER A 199 10.05 22.00 2.99
CA SER A 199 10.36 20.58 2.98
C SER A 199 11.34 20.27 1.85
N GLN A 200 12.59 19.95 2.18
CA GLN A 200 13.66 19.48 1.26
C GLN A 200 13.38 18.07 0.68
N LEU A 201 12.13 17.75 0.38
CA LEU A 201 11.74 16.50 -0.28
C LEU A 201 11.93 16.68 -1.78
N GLY A 202 13.18 16.64 -2.20
CA GLY A 202 13.54 16.60 -3.61
C GLY A 202 13.18 15.24 -4.21
N GLY A 203 13.15 15.18 -5.53
CA GLY A 203 12.94 13.90 -6.18
C GLY A 203 11.47 13.46 -6.19
N VAL A 204 10.48 14.38 -6.18
CA VAL A 204 9.05 14.00 -6.13
C VAL A 204 8.24 14.72 -7.22
N PHE A 205 7.50 13.95 -8.01
CA PHE A 205 6.55 14.46 -9.01
C PHE A 205 5.13 14.26 -8.50
N TYR A 206 4.32 15.32 -8.51
CA TYR A 206 2.93 15.30 -8.02
C TYR A 206 1.94 15.37 -9.19
N ILE A 207 0.92 14.53 -9.16
CA ILE A 207 -0.24 14.53 -10.07
C ILE A 207 -1.52 14.71 -9.26
#